data_AF-A0A949ND24-F1
#
_entry.id   AF-A0A949ND24-F1
#
_cell.length_a   1.000
_cell.length_b   1.000
_cell.length_c   1.000
_cell.angle_alpha   90.00
_cell.angle_beta   90.00
_cell.angle_gamma   90.00
#
_symmetry.space_group_name_H-M   'P 1'
#
loop_
_entity.id
_entity.type
_entity.pdbx_description
1 polymer ?
#
loop_
_entity_poly.entity_id
_entity_poly.type
_entity_poly.pdbx_seq_one_letter_code
_entity_poly.pdbx_strand_id
1 'polypeptide(L)'
;MRKYKELMELLAEKKEILTTYERVTDGMLGDSLEAVDAILTGMQKRQELIGETDLLDAHIRQLCGLEEARLSGIIKNRCDYAGLSDEEQELFRAGQEILGILCRIREKDQALAVCMNKIREKLQEKIRQSNTNTKFAGYLNRNDTSTGVLYDKKR
;
A
#
# COMPACT_ATOMS: atom_id res chain seq x y z
N MET A 1 -24.67 6.10 -27.37
CA MET A 1 -24.32 4.66 -27.34
C MET A 1 -22.81 4.39 -27.32
N ARG A 2 -22.02 4.70 -28.36
CA ARG A 2 -20.58 4.33 -28.41
C ARG A 2 -19.75 4.82 -27.20
N LYS A 3 -19.92 6.09 -26.82
CA LYS A 3 -19.21 6.70 -25.68
C LYS A 3 -19.50 6.03 -24.33
N TYR A 4 -20.76 5.73 -24.03
CA TYR A 4 -21.16 5.06 -22.78
C TYR A 4 -20.57 3.66 -22.69
N LYS A 5 -20.54 2.93 -23.81
CA LYS A 5 -19.90 1.63 -23.88
C LYS A 5 -18.39 1.71 -23.62
N GLU A 6 -17.70 2.64 -24.28
CA GLU A 6 -16.26 2.86 -24.07
C GLU A 6 -15.97 3.27 -22.61
N LEU A 7 -16.80 4.12 -21.99
CA LEU A 7 -16.68 4.45 -20.58
C LEU A 7 -16.87 3.22 -19.67
N MET A 8 -17.85 2.36 -19.97
CA MET A 8 -18.07 1.13 -19.21
C MET A 8 -16.86 0.18 -19.31
N GLU A 9 -16.26 0.05 -20.49
CA GLU A 9 -15.03 -0.75 -20.68
C GLU A 9 -13.87 -0.19 -19.85
N LEU A 10 -13.66 1.13 -19.85
CA LEU A 10 -12.64 1.78 -19.02
C LEU A 10 -12.92 1.64 -17.52
N LEU A 11 -14.17 1.70 -17.08
CA LEU A 11 -14.52 1.49 -15.67
C LEU A 11 -14.33 0.04 -15.25
N ALA A 12 -14.60 -0.93 -16.14
CA ALA A 12 -14.31 -2.34 -15.88
C ALA A 12 -12.80 -2.58 -15.74
N GLU A 13 -11.98 -1.99 -16.60
CA GLU A 13 -10.52 -2.03 -16.49
C GLU A 13 -10.04 -1.40 -15.17
N LYS A 14 -10.60 -0.23 -14.81
CA LYS A 14 -10.28 0.45 -13.55
C LYS A 14 -10.59 -0.43 -12.35
N LYS A 15 -11.74 -1.11 -12.38
CA LYS A 15 -12.17 -2.04 -11.34
C LYS A 15 -11.19 -3.20 -11.18
N GLU A 16 -10.69 -3.77 -12.28
CA GLU A 16 -9.69 -4.86 -12.24
C GLU A 16 -8.35 -4.39 -11.66
N ILE A 17 -7.86 -3.22 -12.05
CA ILE A 17 -6.64 -2.62 -11.51
C ILE A 17 -6.77 -2.41 -9.99
N LEU A 18 -7.88 -1.81 -9.55
CA LEU A 18 -8.13 -1.57 -8.12
C LEU A 18 -8.35 -2.86 -7.33
N THR A 19 -8.98 -3.88 -7.92
CA THR A 19 -9.11 -5.21 -7.31
C THR A 19 -7.74 -5.89 -7.15
N THR A 20 -6.87 -5.71 -8.14
CA THR A 20 -5.48 -6.19 -8.06
C THR A 20 -4.71 -5.44 -6.97
N TYR A 21 -4.89 -4.12 -6.87
CA TYR A 21 -4.29 -3.32 -5.80
C TYR A 21 -4.75 -3.79 -4.41
N GLU A 22 -6.05 -4.07 -4.25
CA GLU A 22 -6.62 -4.63 -3.03
C GLU A 22 -5.95 -5.96 -2.67
N ARG A 23 -5.83 -6.89 -3.63
CA ARG A 23 -5.20 -8.20 -3.43
C ARG A 23 -3.71 -8.09 -3.08
N VAL A 24 -2.98 -7.18 -3.72
CA VAL A 24 -1.58 -6.89 -3.38
C VAL A 24 -1.50 -6.42 -1.93
N THR A 25 -2.40 -5.52 -1.52
CA THR A 25 -2.44 -5.02 -0.14
C THR A 25 -2.73 -6.13 0.86
N ASP A 26 -3.62 -7.07 0.55
CA ASP A 26 -3.86 -8.26 1.38
C ASP A 26 -2.60 -9.12 1.55
N GLY A 27 -1.85 -9.34 0.47
CA GLY A 27 -0.58 -10.09 0.51
C GLY A 27 0.51 -9.44 1.35
N MET A 28 0.35 -8.16 1.72
CA MET A 28 1.29 -7.41 2.55
C MET A 28 0.92 -7.43 4.03
N LEU A 29 -0.25 -7.98 4.40
CA LEU A 29 -0.72 -8.06 5.77
C LEU A 29 0.03 -9.16 6.53
N GLY A 30 1.23 -8.83 7.00
CA GLY A 30 2.02 -9.65 7.92
C GLY A 30 2.73 -8.77 8.93
N ASP A 31 2.93 -9.27 10.16
CA ASP A 31 3.64 -8.52 11.20
C ASP A 31 4.99 -9.15 11.60
N SER A 32 5.45 -10.16 10.85
CA SER A 32 6.72 -10.84 11.05
C SER A 32 7.84 -10.20 10.22
N LEU A 33 9.11 -10.53 10.55
CA LEU A 33 10.25 -9.97 9.82
C LEU A 33 10.40 -10.56 8.42
N GLU A 34 9.91 -11.79 8.23
CA GLU A 34 9.88 -12.49 6.95
C GLU A 34 8.89 -11.83 5.97
N ALA A 35 7.93 -11.05 6.48
CA ALA A 35 6.99 -10.29 5.65
C ALA A 35 7.59 -9.03 5.03
N VAL A 36 8.80 -8.61 5.42
CA VAL A 36 9.43 -7.36 4.93
C VAL A 36 9.60 -7.38 3.41
N ASP A 37 10.09 -8.48 2.84
CA ASP A 37 10.31 -8.57 1.39
C ASP A 37 8.99 -8.50 0.62
N ALA A 38 7.95 -9.19 1.10
CA ALA A 38 6.61 -9.13 0.53
C ALA A 38 6.03 -7.71 0.58
N ILE A 39 6.28 -6.98 1.66
CA ILE A 39 5.87 -5.58 1.79
C ILE A 39 6.62 -4.68 0.80
N LEU A 40 7.92 -4.87 0.62
CA LEU A 40 8.71 -4.07 -0.34
C LEU A 40 8.24 -4.31 -1.78
N THR A 41 8.09 -5.58 -2.19
CA THR A 41 7.57 -5.94 -3.51
C THR A 41 6.13 -5.43 -3.70
N GLY A 42 5.29 -5.57 -2.68
CA GLY A 42 3.91 -5.09 -2.72
C GLY A 42 3.80 -3.57 -2.85
N MET A 43 4.64 -2.80 -2.15
CA MET A 43 4.71 -1.34 -2.28
C MET A 43 5.10 -0.92 -3.70
N GLN A 44 6.10 -1.58 -4.30
CA GLN A 44 6.48 -1.32 -5.69
C GLN A 44 5.31 -1.62 -6.64
N LYS A 45 4.65 -2.77 -6.47
CA LYS A 45 3.53 -3.12 -7.35
C LYS A 45 2.34 -2.17 -7.20
N ARG A 46 2.05 -1.72 -5.98
CA ARG A 46 1.02 -0.69 -5.74
C ARG A 46 1.33 0.63 -6.45
N GLN A 47 2.60 1.03 -6.48
CA GLN A 47 3.02 2.25 -7.19
C GLN A 47 2.81 2.15 -8.71
N GLU A 48 3.06 0.98 -9.29
CA GLU A 48 2.76 0.71 -10.71
C GLU A 48 1.25 0.82 -10.99
N LEU A 49 0.43 0.15 -10.17
CA LEU A 49 -1.03 0.16 -10.33
C LEU A 49 -1.65 1.55 -10.14
N ILE A 50 -1.06 2.40 -9.28
CA ILE A 50 -1.46 3.82 -9.18
C ILE A 50 -1.19 4.53 -10.51
N GLY A 51 -0.02 4.33 -11.11
CA GLY A 51 0.31 4.90 -12.42
C GLY A 51 -0.64 4.43 -13.53
N GLU A 52 -0.98 3.14 -13.56
CA GLU A 52 -1.98 2.59 -14.50
C GLU A 52 -3.36 3.24 -14.28
N THR A 53 -3.77 3.42 -13.02
CA THR A 53 -5.04 4.08 -12.67
C THR A 53 -5.05 5.55 -13.10
N ASP A 54 -3.95 6.27 -12.93
CA ASP A 54 -3.84 7.68 -13.30
C ASP A 54 -3.96 7.89 -14.83
N LEU A 55 -3.33 7.01 -15.61
CA LEU A 55 -3.46 7.00 -17.08
C LEU A 55 -4.90 6.73 -17.50
N LEU A 56 -5.54 5.75 -16.87
CA LEU A 56 -6.92 5.40 -17.15
C LEU A 56 -7.89 6.53 -16.77
N ASP A 57 -7.64 7.21 -15.65
CA ASP A 57 -8.43 8.37 -15.23
C ASP A 57 -8.26 9.56 -16.17
N ALA A 58 -7.07 9.75 -16.76
CA ALA A 58 -6.86 10.74 -17.81
C ALA A 58 -7.65 10.39 -19.07
N HIS A 59 -7.67 9.11 -19.47
CA HIS A 59 -8.44 8.65 -20.63
C HIS A 59 -9.96 8.81 -20.42
N ILE A 60 -10.47 8.46 -19.23
CA ILE A 60 -11.88 8.66 -18.87
C ILE A 60 -12.24 10.15 -18.95
N ARG A 61 -11.41 11.05 -18.40
CA ARG A 61 -11.63 12.50 -18.47
C ARG A 61 -11.66 13.00 -19.92
N GLN A 62 -10.72 12.56 -20.75
CA GLN A 62 -10.68 12.91 -22.16
C GLN A 62 -11.93 12.44 -22.92
N LEU A 63 -12.38 11.20 -22.67
CA LEU A 63 -13.58 10.64 -23.29
C LEU A 63 -14.84 11.38 -22.86
N CYS A 64 -14.91 11.83 -21.60
CA CYS A 64 -16.03 12.63 -21.11
C CYS A 64 -16.13 13.99 -21.82
N GLY A 65 -15.00 14.63 -22.15
CA GLY A 65 -14.95 15.86 -22.93
C GLY A 65 -15.78 16.99 -22.29
N LEU A 66 -16.62 17.66 -23.09
CA LEU A 66 -17.47 18.76 -22.61
C LEU A 66 -18.50 18.33 -21.54
N GLU A 67 -18.80 17.04 -21.44
CA GLU A 67 -19.74 16.49 -20.46
C GLU A 67 -19.03 16.00 -19.17
N GLU A 68 -17.73 16.30 -19.01
CA GLU A 68 -16.93 15.86 -17.86
C GLU A 68 -17.62 16.13 -16.52
N ALA A 69 -18.16 17.33 -16.30
CA ALA A 69 -18.81 17.66 -15.04
C ALA A 69 -19.99 16.71 -14.71
N ARG A 70 -20.83 16.40 -15.71
CA ARG A 70 -21.99 15.52 -15.54
C ARG A 70 -21.56 14.06 -15.37
N LEU A 71 -20.76 13.55 -16.31
CA LEU A 71 -20.35 12.14 -16.32
C LEU A 71 -19.43 11.80 -15.15
N SER A 72 -18.52 12.69 -14.77
CA SER A 72 -17.69 12.54 -13.56
C SER A 72 -18.55 12.56 -12.30
N GLY A 73 -19.62 13.37 -12.27
CA GLY A 73 -20.62 13.34 -11.20
C GLY A 73 -21.29 11.99 -11.07
N ILE A 74 -21.72 11.39 -12.18
CA ILE A 74 -22.35 10.06 -12.23
C ILE A 74 -21.37 8.97 -11.77
N ILE A 75 -20.18 8.91 -12.39
CA ILE A 75 -19.15 7.90 -12.12
C ILE A 75 -18.66 7.97 -10.67
N LYS A 76 -18.60 9.16 -10.07
CA LYS A 76 -18.22 9.37 -8.67
C LYS A 76 -19.39 9.32 -7.70
N ASN A 77 -20.59 8.98 -8.18
CA ASN A 77 -21.82 8.87 -7.41
C ASN A 77 -22.18 10.15 -6.63
N ARG A 78 -22.04 11.31 -7.27
CA ARG A 78 -22.32 12.66 -6.73
C ARG A 78 -23.57 13.30 -7.34
N CYS A 79 -24.49 12.50 -7.84
CA CYS A 79 -25.74 12.95 -8.43
C CYS A 79 -26.92 12.12 -7.91
N ASP A 80 -28.13 12.61 -8.12
CA ASP A 80 -29.34 11.84 -7.85
C ASP A 80 -29.50 10.74 -8.91
N TYR A 81 -29.82 9.53 -8.46
CA TYR A 81 -29.99 8.35 -9.31
C TYR A 81 -31.31 8.40 -10.09
N ALA A 82 -32.37 8.96 -9.50
CA ALA A 82 -33.70 8.97 -10.08
C ALA A 82 -33.80 9.79 -11.39
N GLY A 83 -32.88 10.74 -11.58
CA GLY A 83 -32.82 11.60 -12.77
C GLY A 83 -31.93 11.09 -13.90
N LEU A 84 -31.42 9.85 -13.81
CA LEU A 84 -30.48 9.28 -14.77
C LEU A 84 -31.20 8.42 -15.83
N SER A 85 -30.71 8.48 -17.08
CA SER A 85 -31.10 7.51 -18.12
C SER A 85 -30.63 6.10 -17.76
N ASP A 86 -31.14 5.07 -18.45
CA ASP A 86 -30.74 3.68 -18.19
C ASP A 86 -29.21 3.48 -18.32
N GLU A 87 -28.58 4.10 -19.33
CA GLU A 87 -27.12 4.04 -19.53
C GLU A 87 -26.35 4.82 -18.47
N GLU A 88 -26.89 5.95 -18.02
CA GLU A 88 -26.28 6.73 -16.92
C GLU A 88 -26.40 5.98 -15.58
N GLN A 89 -27.48 5.25 -15.37
CA GLN A 89 -27.64 4.38 -14.21
C GLN A 89 -26.65 3.22 -14.23
N GLU A 90 -26.33 2.65 -15.40
CA GLU A 90 -25.26 1.66 -15.53
C GLU A 90 -23.90 2.22 -15.13
N LEU A 91 -23.54 3.42 -15.63
CA LEU A 91 -22.31 4.11 -15.22
C LEU A 91 -22.28 4.38 -13.72
N PHE A 92 -23.42 4.79 -13.14
CA PHE A 92 -23.53 5.02 -11.71
C PHE A 92 -23.25 3.75 -10.92
N ARG A 93 -23.84 2.61 -11.31
CA ARG A 93 -23.63 1.31 -10.65
C ARG A 93 -22.18 0.85 -10.76
N ALA A 94 -21.54 1.01 -11.92
CA ALA A 94 -20.11 0.73 -12.08
C ALA A 94 -19.25 1.60 -11.14
N GLY A 95 -19.61 2.89 -11.01
CA GLY A 95 -19.02 3.80 -10.04
C GLY A 95 -19.14 3.32 -8.59
N GLN A 96 -20.31 2.81 -8.18
CA GLN A 96 -20.54 2.27 -6.83
C GLN A 96 -19.65 1.06 -6.54
N GLU A 97 -19.48 0.16 -7.50
CA GLU A 97 -18.61 -1.00 -7.33
C GLU A 97 -17.15 -0.59 -7.09
N ILE A 98 -16.67 0.39 -7.87
CA ILE A 98 -15.33 0.98 -7.70
C ILE A 98 -15.21 1.66 -6.33
N LEU A 99 -16.21 2.45 -5.92
CA LEU A 99 -16.24 3.10 -4.61
C LEU A 99 -16.16 2.07 -3.48
N GLY A 100 -16.86 0.94 -3.60
CA GLY A 100 -16.80 -0.17 -2.67
C GLY A 100 -15.38 -0.74 -2.52
N ILE A 101 -14.66 -0.92 -3.64
CA ILE A 101 -13.25 -1.37 -3.62
C ILE A 101 -12.36 -0.33 -2.92
N LEU A 102 -12.52 0.95 -3.25
CA LEU A 102 -11.73 2.03 -2.65
C LEU A 102 -11.91 2.12 -1.13
N CYS A 103 -13.14 1.92 -0.63
CA CYS A 103 -13.40 1.86 0.81
C CYS A 103 -12.65 0.70 1.47
N ARG A 104 -12.68 -0.50 0.88
CA ARG A 104 -11.95 -1.66 1.42
C ARG A 104 -10.44 -1.48 1.36
N ILE A 105 -9.91 -0.87 0.30
CA ILE A 105 -8.49 -0.51 0.22
C ILE A 105 -8.11 0.42 1.37
N ARG A 106 -8.92 1.45 1.65
CA ARG A 106 -8.66 2.40 2.73
C ARG A 106 -8.61 1.73 4.11
N GLU A 107 -9.49 0.76 4.36
CA GLU A 107 -9.47 -0.03 5.60
C GLU A 107 -8.20 -0.89 5.69
N LYS A 108 -7.84 -1.57 4.60
CA LYS A 108 -6.63 -2.39 4.53
C LYS A 108 -5.35 -1.56 4.68
N ASP A 109 -5.31 -0.35 4.15
CA ASP A 109 -4.17 0.57 4.31
C ASP A 109 -3.95 0.97 5.76
N GLN A 110 -5.03 1.15 6.53
CA GLN A 110 -4.92 1.39 7.97
C GLN A 110 -4.36 0.16 8.70
N ALA A 111 -4.84 -1.04 8.36
CA ALA A 111 -4.33 -2.29 8.93
C ALA A 111 -2.85 -2.51 8.58
N LEU A 112 -2.46 -2.27 7.33
CA LEU A 112 -1.09 -2.39 6.87
C LEU A 112 -0.14 -1.44 7.62
N ALA A 113 -0.56 -0.20 7.87
CA ALA A 113 0.23 0.74 8.66
C ALA A 113 0.50 0.22 10.08
N VAL A 114 -0.47 -0.45 10.71
CA VAL A 114 -0.30 -1.10 12.02
C VAL A 114 0.72 -2.25 11.91
N CYS A 115 0.62 -3.10 10.90
CA CYS A 115 1.57 -4.20 10.66
C CYS A 115 3.00 -3.70 10.46
N MET A 116 3.19 -2.67 9.61
CA MET A 116 4.50 -2.06 9.37
C MET A 116 5.09 -1.45 10.66
N ASN A 117 4.28 -0.83 11.50
CA ASN A 117 4.74 -0.30 12.80
C ASN A 117 5.23 -1.42 13.72
N LYS A 118 4.53 -2.54 13.81
CA LYS A 118 4.97 -3.71 14.59
C LYS A 118 6.29 -4.29 14.06
N ILE A 119 6.43 -4.41 12.74
CA ILE A 119 7.68 -4.87 12.12
C ILE A 119 8.83 -3.92 12.47
N ARG A 120 8.60 -2.61 12.36
CA ARG A 120 9.58 -1.58 12.73
C ARG A 120 10.02 -1.73 14.19
N GLU A 121 9.09 -1.95 15.11
CA GLU A 121 9.41 -2.17 16.53
C GLU A 121 10.26 -3.43 16.74
N LYS A 122 9.91 -4.56 16.09
CA LYS A 122 10.69 -5.80 16.12
C LYS A 122 12.10 -5.61 15.55
N LEU A 123 12.24 -4.87 14.45
CA LEU A 123 13.54 -4.54 13.84
C LEU A 123 14.39 -3.69 14.79
N GLN A 124 13.81 -2.65 15.39
CA GLN A 124 14.52 -1.80 16.36
C GLN A 124 15.00 -2.60 17.56
N GLU A 125 14.19 -3.52 18.06
CA GLU A 125 14.57 -4.36 19.20
C GLU A 125 15.72 -5.30 18.86
N LYS A 126 15.68 -5.97 17.69
CA LYS A 126 16.83 -6.78 17.22
C LYS A 126 18.11 -5.95 17.08
N ILE A 127 18.02 -4.71 16.60
CA ILE A 127 19.17 -3.81 16.49
C ILE A 127 19.73 -3.46 17.89
N ARG A 128 18.86 -3.16 18.87
CA ARG A 128 19.28 -2.89 20.26
C ARG A 128 19.99 -4.10 20.88
N GLN A 129 19.43 -5.30 20.70
CA GLN A 129 20.02 -6.55 21.20
C GLN A 129 21.37 -6.82 20.55
N SER A 130 21.47 -6.69 19.22
CA SER A 130 22.73 -6.83 18.48
C SER A 130 23.80 -5.87 19.00
N ASN A 131 23.47 -4.58 19.13
CA ASN A 131 24.39 -3.57 19.63
C ASN A 131 24.83 -3.82 21.08
N THR A 132 23.96 -4.40 21.91
CA THR A 132 24.30 -4.79 23.29
C THR A 132 25.26 -5.98 23.29
N ASN A 133 25.03 -6.97 22.43
CA ASN A 133 25.92 -8.11 22.25
C ASN A 133 27.29 -7.69 21.69
N THR A 134 27.35 -6.73 20.77
CA THR A 134 28.63 -6.19 20.26
C THR A 134 29.41 -5.48 21.35
N LYS A 135 28.75 -4.72 22.24
CA LYS A 135 29.41 -4.13 23.42
C LYS A 135 29.95 -5.20 24.36
N PHE A 136 29.17 -6.25 24.64
CA PHE A 136 29.62 -7.40 25.45
C PHE A 136 30.82 -8.12 24.81
N ALA A 137 30.82 -8.37 23.51
CA ALA A 137 31.96 -8.95 22.80
C ALA A 137 33.22 -8.05 22.90
N GLY A 138 33.04 -6.72 22.85
CA GLY A 138 34.11 -5.76 23.11
C GLY A 138 34.67 -5.81 24.53
N TYR A 139 33.83 -6.04 25.54
CA TYR A 139 34.28 -6.25 26.93
C TYR A 139 34.99 -7.61 27.12
N LEU A 140 34.53 -8.68 26.46
CA LEU A 140 35.17 -9.99 26.52
C LEU A 140 36.59 -9.95 25.92
N ASN A 141 36.74 -9.34 24.74
CA ASN A 141 38.04 -9.19 24.07
C ASN A 141 39.03 -8.30 24.86
N ARG A 142 38.53 -7.35 25.66
CA ARG A 142 39.38 -6.54 26.57
C ARG A 142 39.83 -7.32 27.81
N ASN A 143 39.05 -8.28 28.28
CA ASN A 143 39.41 -9.08 29.44
C ASN A 143 40.43 -10.19 29.10
N ASP A 144 40.41 -10.72 27.87
CA ASP A 144 41.43 -11.68 27.41
C ASP A 144 42.82 -11.06 27.18
N THR A 145 42.92 -9.73 27.15
CA THR A 145 44.20 -8.99 27.07
C THR A 145 44.68 -8.43 28.42
N SER A 146 43.95 -8.71 29.52
CA SER A 146 44.14 -8.06 30.83
C SER A 146 44.68 -8.98 31.94
N THR A 147 45.25 -10.15 31.62
CA THR A 147 46.01 -10.95 32.60
C THR A 147 47.44 -11.17 32.13
N GLY A 148 48.28 -10.17 32.38
CA GLY A 148 49.71 -10.21 32.09
C GLY A 148 50.52 -9.10 32.77
N VAL A 149 50.09 -8.59 33.93
CA VAL A 149 50.94 -7.75 34.79
C VAL A 149 50.79 -8.24 36.22
N LEU A 150 51.60 -9.25 36.56
CA LEU A 150 51.90 -9.58 37.94
C LEU A 150 52.55 -8.35 38.57
N TYR A 151 51.90 -7.81 39.60
CA TYR A 151 52.48 -6.82 40.49
C TYR A 151 53.74 -7.41 41.12
N ASP A 152 54.91 -7.01 40.64
CA ASP A 152 56.16 -7.24 41.37
C ASP A 152 56.30 -6.14 42.44
N LYS A 153 55.83 -6.47 43.65
CA LYS A 153 56.04 -5.63 44.83
C LYS A 153 57.41 -5.97 45.42
N LYS A 154 58.33 -5.00 45.30
CA LYS A 154 59.50 -4.71 46.16
C LYS A 154 59.94 -5.83 47.11
N ARG A 155 61.18 -6.31 46.91
CA ARG A 155 62.15 -6.41 48.01
C ARG A 155 63.58 -6.31 47.50
#